data_AF-L8GK17-F1
#
_entry.id   AF-L8GK17-F1
#
_cell.length_a   1.000
_cell.length_b   1.000
_cell.length_c   1.000
_cell.angle_alpha   90.00
_cell.angle_beta   90.00
_cell.angle_gamma   90.00
#
_symmetry.space_group_name_H-M   'P 1'
#
loop_
_entity.id
_entity.type
_entity.pdbx_description
1 polymer ?
#
loop_
_entity_poly.entity_id
_entity_poly.type
_entity_poly.pdbx_seq_one_letter_code
_entity_poly.pdbx_strand_id
1 'polypeptide(L)'
;MEEELPRLNELQQKELNMLVEGLGGWDEDTCPEPVYIKHPDALEYVKDLQRCLRREDPQMRIITLQLGRWRFVSRHLLPLLISCSTTGEQDLASAIVKLLVTLTMPLPRTVGERVRNEHLSWMQEAKEGFAHKHVMVAIMTFLAEPLMDRHEEHNNNLIELVLTLFRNLLLIPDGNPSPTASSTDYRAHLHDRLVLLFHSEDVFSLLMLVGQTMDSSSRGWNLLVLEILHLLLRWETPQSIWGHYMKAHTTAMRADLVGEDERDGDEAEDEEAEEERRQAVVRKMSQLTTASRLQEQFRDGRQRVLNKSVHEVTNSVLGRIIEKKKRGIARSHGIQLKKIKKTATRHSSLVRHVVDSFTLLG
;
A
#
# COMPACT_ATOMS: atom_id res chain seq x y z
N MET A 1 9.92 -11.38 -42.09
CA MET A 1 10.23 -9.96 -41.82
C MET A 1 10.32 -9.81 -40.33
N GLU A 2 11.48 -9.48 -39.77
CA GLU A 2 11.54 -9.05 -38.38
C GLU A 2 10.74 -7.74 -38.27
N GLU A 3 9.66 -7.76 -37.51
CA GLU A 3 8.92 -6.55 -37.19
C GLU A 3 9.84 -5.63 -36.39
N GLU A 4 10.21 -4.49 -36.97
CA GLU A 4 11.01 -3.47 -36.29
C GLU A 4 10.23 -2.97 -35.07
N LEU A 5 10.91 -2.88 -33.92
CA LEU A 5 10.30 -2.39 -32.70
C LEU A 5 9.87 -0.92 -32.91
N PRO A 6 8.65 -0.53 -32.48
CA PRO A 6 8.20 0.85 -32.59
C PRO A 6 9.18 1.80 -31.87
N ARG A 7 9.57 2.87 -32.56
CA ARG A 7 10.45 3.94 -32.04
C ARG A 7 9.82 5.31 -32.26
N LEU A 8 10.14 6.22 -31.36
CA LEU A 8 9.81 7.63 -31.52
C LEU A 8 10.64 8.23 -32.65
N ASN A 9 10.08 9.24 -33.33
CA ASN A 9 10.88 10.08 -34.21
C ASN A 9 11.80 11.00 -33.39
N GLU A 10 12.80 11.62 -34.03
CA GLU A 10 13.81 12.43 -33.33
C GLU A 10 13.21 13.61 -32.56
N LEU A 11 12.15 14.24 -33.10
CA LEU A 11 11.49 15.38 -32.46
C LEU A 11 10.78 14.93 -31.18
N GLN A 12 9.96 13.88 -31.26
CA GLN A 12 9.26 13.29 -30.12
C GLN A 12 10.24 12.80 -29.05
N GLN A 13 11.38 12.23 -29.45
CA GLN A 13 12.40 11.78 -28.52
C GLN A 13 13.05 12.96 -27.78
N LYS A 14 13.35 14.06 -28.48
CA LYS A 14 13.87 15.29 -27.86
C LYS A 14 12.87 15.91 -26.89
N GLU A 15 11.61 16.02 -27.29
CA GLU A 15 10.53 16.52 -26.43
C GLU A 15 10.39 15.66 -25.17
N LEU A 16 10.37 14.34 -25.32
CA LEU A 16 10.27 13.41 -24.19
C LEU A 16 11.49 13.48 -23.26
N ASN A 17 12.71 13.61 -23.80
CA ASN A 17 13.92 13.80 -23.01
C ASN A 17 13.83 15.07 -22.16
N MET A 18 13.41 16.21 -22.75
CA MET A 18 13.26 17.46 -22.00
C MET A 18 12.26 17.31 -20.85
N LEU A 19 11.14 16.61 -21.07
CA LEU A 19 10.18 16.36 -20.00
C LEU A 19 10.79 15.51 -18.87
N VAL A 20 11.53 14.45 -19.20
CA VAL A 20 12.15 13.56 -18.20
C VAL A 20 13.24 14.28 -17.41
N GLU A 21 14.10 15.06 -18.07
CA GLU A 21 15.13 15.87 -17.42
C GLU A 21 14.51 16.97 -16.54
N GLY A 22 13.36 17.52 -16.95
CA GLY A 22 12.60 18.50 -16.17
C GLY A 22 12.03 17.97 -14.85
N LEU A 23 12.05 16.67 -14.58
CA LEU A 23 11.67 16.14 -13.26
C LEU A 23 12.78 16.31 -12.22
N GLY A 24 14.05 16.32 -12.66
CA GLY A 24 15.22 16.27 -11.79
C GLY A 24 16.20 15.18 -12.17
N GLY A 25 17.24 15.03 -11.35
CA GLY A 25 18.34 14.11 -11.60
C GLY A 25 19.03 13.64 -10.33
N TRP A 26 19.88 12.63 -10.49
CA TRP A 26 20.73 12.16 -9.41
C TRP A 26 21.98 13.03 -9.34
N ASP A 27 22.27 13.57 -8.15
CA ASP A 27 23.54 14.23 -7.86
C ASP A 27 24.51 13.19 -7.30
N GLU A 28 25.49 12.81 -8.11
CA GLU A 28 26.55 11.86 -7.75
C GLU A 28 27.84 12.57 -7.33
N ASP A 29 27.95 13.89 -7.55
CA ASP A 29 29.21 14.64 -7.42
C ASP A 29 29.29 15.41 -6.08
N THR A 30 28.16 15.92 -5.58
CA THR A 30 28.14 16.83 -4.43
C THR A 30 27.94 16.12 -3.09
N CYS A 31 27.37 14.91 -3.10
CA CYS A 31 27.02 14.16 -1.89
C CYS A 31 27.76 12.83 -1.81
N PRO A 32 28.17 12.40 -0.59
CA PRO A 32 28.79 11.08 -0.39
C PRO A 32 27.84 9.93 -0.76
N GLU A 33 26.54 10.20 -0.82
CA GLU A 33 25.51 9.29 -1.32
C GLU A 33 24.71 9.97 -2.44
N PRO A 34 24.32 9.23 -3.49
CA PRO A 34 23.55 9.79 -4.57
C PRO A 34 22.18 10.25 -4.08
N VAL A 35 21.89 11.54 -4.23
CA VAL A 35 20.59 12.13 -3.85
C VAL A 35 19.84 12.53 -5.10
N TYR A 36 18.55 12.19 -5.16
CA TYR A 36 17.70 12.66 -6.25
C TYR A 36 17.28 14.11 -5.99
N ILE A 37 17.75 15.02 -6.82
CA ILE A 37 17.40 16.44 -6.78
C ILE A 37 16.23 16.68 -7.72
N LYS A 38 15.07 16.97 -7.15
CA LYS A 38 13.88 17.37 -7.92
C LYS A 38 14.06 18.75 -8.55
N HIS A 39 13.47 18.96 -9.71
CA HIS A 39 13.34 20.29 -10.30
C HIS A 39 12.23 21.09 -9.57
N PRO A 40 12.35 22.43 -9.42
CA PRO A 40 11.30 23.27 -8.83
C PRO A 40 9.93 23.11 -9.51
N ASP A 41 9.92 23.03 -10.83
CA ASP A 41 8.71 22.88 -11.65
C ASP A 41 8.35 21.43 -11.97
N ALA A 42 8.85 20.45 -11.21
CA ALA A 42 8.63 19.02 -11.48
C ALA A 42 7.14 18.66 -11.63
N LEU A 43 6.23 19.34 -10.92
CA LEU A 43 4.79 19.16 -11.04
C LEU A 43 4.27 19.43 -12.46
N GLU A 44 4.74 20.50 -13.10
CA GLU A 44 4.29 20.85 -14.45
C GLU A 44 4.85 19.87 -15.49
N TYR A 45 6.10 19.45 -15.34
CA TYR A 45 6.68 18.41 -16.20
C TYR A 45 5.97 17.06 -16.05
N VAL A 46 5.60 16.65 -14.84
CA VAL A 46 4.79 15.43 -14.62
C VAL A 46 3.41 15.55 -15.27
N LYS A 47 2.74 16.70 -15.15
CA LYS A 47 1.45 16.95 -15.81
C LYS A 47 1.57 16.92 -17.33
N ASP A 48 2.64 17.48 -17.89
CA ASP A 48 2.92 17.46 -19.32
C ASP A 48 3.21 16.05 -19.83
N LEU A 49 3.95 15.25 -19.07
CA LEU A 49 4.17 13.85 -19.40
C LEU A 49 2.87 13.05 -19.37
N GLN A 50 1.97 13.31 -18.41
CA GLN A 50 0.63 12.72 -18.43
C GLN A 50 -0.19 13.17 -19.64
N ARG A 51 -0.09 14.45 -20.05
CA ARG A 51 -0.75 14.95 -21.28
C ARG A 51 -0.21 14.22 -22.52
N CYS A 52 1.09 13.97 -22.56
CA CYS A 52 1.77 13.23 -23.62
C CYS A 52 1.27 11.79 -23.70
N LEU A 53 1.22 11.08 -22.58
CA LEU A 53 0.70 9.70 -22.50
C LEU A 53 -0.78 9.60 -22.83
N ARG A 54 -1.62 10.59 -22.48
CA ARG A 54 -3.04 10.59 -22.87
C ARG A 54 -3.25 10.71 -24.39
N ARG A 55 -2.30 11.29 -25.10
CA ARG A 55 -2.34 11.45 -26.57
C ARG A 55 -1.66 10.27 -27.29
N GLU A 56 -1.03 9.36 -26.55
CA GLU A 56 -0.38 8.20 -27.16
C GLU A 56 -1.41 7.29 -27.83
N ASP A 57 -1.02 6.67 -28.94
CA ASP A 57 -1.86 5.66 -29.58
C ASP A 57 -2.07 4.47 -28.61
N PRO A 58 -3.32 4.13 -28.25
CA PRO A 58 -3.60 3.12 -27.24
C PRO A 58 -3.20 1.71 -27.68
N GLN A 59 -3.05 1.45 -28.99
CA GLN A 59 -2.62 0.16 -29.53
C GLN A 59 -1.09 0.04 -29.57
N MET A 60 -0.38 1.14 -29.87
CA MET A 60 1.08 1.12 -30.04
C MET A 60 1.85 1.46 -28.76
N ARG A 61 1.33 2.40 -27.94
CA ARG A 61 1.91 2.87 -26.67
C ARG A 61 3.43 3.15 -26.73
N ILE A 62 3.90 3.75 -27.83
CA ILE A 62 5.34 3.92 -28.12
C ILE A 62 6.05 4.77 -27.05
N ILE A 63 5.37 5.79 -26.50
CA ILE A 63 5.93 6.63 -25.43
C ILE A 63 6.09 5.80 -24.15
N THR A 64 5.07 5.04 -23.74
CA THR A 64 5.19 4.09 -22.62
C THR A 64 6.37 3.13 -22.81
N LEU A 65 6.53 2.55 -24.00
CA LEU A 65 7.63 1.63 -24.28
C LEU A 65 8.99 2.33 -24.17
N GLN A 66 9.11 3.56 -24.69
CA GLN A 66 10.34 4.32 -24.61
C GLN A 66 10.72 4.67 -23.16
N LEU A 67 9.75 5.08 -22.33
CA LEU A 67 9.98 5.33 -20.90
C LEU A 67 10.41 4.05 -20.16
N GLY A 68 9.88 2.90 -20.57
CA GLY A 68 10.33 1.59 -20.08
C GLY A 68 11.81 1.33 -20.39
N ARG A 69 12.26 1.58 -21.63
CA ARG A 69 13.69 1.47 -22.03
C ARG A 69 14.62 2.33 -21.18
N TRP A 70 14.14 3.51 -20.76
CA TRP A 70 14.89 4.42 -19.91
C TRP A 70 14.80 4.12 -18.41
N ARG A 71 14.08 3.06 -18.03
CA ARG A 71 13.84 2.68 -16.62
C ARG A 71 13.23 3.84 -15.83
N PHE A 72 12.38 4.62 -16.48
CA PHE A 72 11.91 5.91 -15.99
C PHE A 72 11.21 5.81 -14.63
N VAL A 73 10.41 4.75 -14.43
CA VAL A 73 9.73 4.49 -13.15
C VAL A 73 10.75 4.37 -12.01
N SER A 74 11.67 3.40 -12.12
CA SER A 74 12.64 3.11 -11.06
C SER A 74 13.69 4.21 -10.88
N ARG A 75 14.10 4.88 -11.97
CA ARG A 75 15.17 5.88 -11.95
C ARG A 75 14.71 7.28 -11.54
N HIS A 76 13.47 7.66 -11.84
CA HIS A 76 12.98 9.03 -11.64
C HIS A 76 11.71 9.09 -10.78
N LEU A 77 10.65 8.35 -11.14
CA LEU A 77 9.36 8.50 -10.46
C LEU A 77 9.35 8.00 -9.02
N LEU A 78 9.94 6.84 -8.74
CA LEU A 78 9.98 6.29 -7.38
C LEU A 78 10.83 7.16 -6.43
N PRO A 79 12.06 7.60 -6.80
CA PRO A 79 12.83 8.55 -5.99
C PRO A 79 12.10 9.87 -5.77
N LEU A 80 11.45 10.40 -6.80
CA LEU A 80 10.67 11.64 -6.69
C LEU A 80 9.48 11.47 -5.73
N LEU A 81 8.78 10.34 -5.78
CA LEU A 81 7.69 10.03 -4.84
C LEU A 81 8.18 9.96 -3.39
N ILE A 82 9.36 9.36 -3.15
CA ILE A 82 9.98 9.33 -1.82
C ILE A 82 10.27 10.76 -1.35
N SER A 83 10.85 11.61 -2.21
CA SER A 83 11.11 13.01 -1.89
C SER A 83 9.83 13.75 -1.50
N CYS A 84 8.71 13.52 -2.22
CA CYS A 84 7.41 14.14 -1.89
C CYS A 84 6.88 13.72 -0.53
N SER A 85 7.12 12.47 -0.11
CA SER A 85 6.71 11.99 1.21
C SER A 85 7.46 12.70 2.34
N THR A 86 8.68 13.19 2.10
CA THR A 86 9.46 13.94 3.09
C THR A 86 9.09 15.43 3.09
N THR A 87 8.79 16.01 1.93
CA THR A 87 8.46 17.44 1.80
C THR A 87 6.99 17.77 2.04
N GLY A 88 6.09 16.78 1.92
CA GLY A 88 4.64 16.96 2.11
C GLY A 88 3.91 17.50 0.87
N GLU A 89 4.47 17.40 -0.33
CA GLU A 89 3.88 17.92 -1.57
C GLU A 89 2.83 16.98 -2.16
N GLN A 90 1.60 17.06 -1.64
CA GLN A 90 0.51 16.17 -2.03
C GLN A 90 0.09 16.27 -3.50
N ASP A 91 0.11 17.46 -4.10
CA ASP A 91 -0.25 17.64 -5.51
C ASP A 91 0.72 16.93 -6.46
N LEU A 92 2.02 17.03 -6.15
CA LEU A 92 3.07 16.34 -6.90
C LEU A 92 3.00 14.83 -6.68
N ALA A 93 2.82 14.38 -5.44
CA ALA A 93 2.62 12.96 -5.14
C ALA A 93 1.41 12.38 -5.90
N SER A 94 0.28 13.09 -5.91
CA SER A 94 -0.93 12.72 -6.65
C SER A 94 -0.67 12.61 -8.15
N ALA A 95 0.06 13.57 -8.73
CA ALA A 95 0.44 13.53 -10.14
C ALA A 95 1.39 12.35 -10.45
N ILE A 96 2.35 12.06 -9.57
CA ILE A 96 3.28 10.93 -9.74
C ILE A 96 2.52 9.60 -9.65
N VAL A 97 1.64 9.42 -8.66
CA VAL A 97 0.87 8.17 -8.51
C VAL A 97 -0.03 7.93 -9.73
N LYS A 98 -0.69 8.97 -10.27
CA LYS A 98 -1.47 8.86 -11.53
C LYS A 98 -0.61 8.38 -12.71
N LEU A 99 0.60 8.91 -12.80
CA LEU A 99 1.55 8.54 -13.83
C LEU A 99 2.06 7.09 -13.65
N LEU A 100 2.36 6.69 -12.41
CA LEU A 100 2.73 5.31 -12.07
C LEU A 100 1.62 4.31 -12.42
N VAL A 101 0.36 4.63 -12.12
CA VAL A 101 -0.78 3.80 -12.53
C VAL A 101 -0.84 3.68 -14.04
N THR A 102 -0.71 4.79 -14.78
CA THR A 102 -0.76 4.81 -16.25
C THR A 102 0.35 3.93 -16.86
N LEU A 103 1.57 4.05 -16.35
CA LEU A 103 2.73 3.31 -16.84
C LEU A 103 2.70 1.83 -16.46
N THR A 104 1.99 1.47 -15.39
CA THR A 104 1.87 0.08 -14.94
C THR A 104 0.67 -0.67 -15.50
N MET A 105 -0.15 -0.02 -16.34
CA MET A 105 -1.26 -0.69 -17.02
C MET A 105 -0.75 -1.77 -17.99
N PRO A 106 -1.37 -2.96 -18.02
CA PRO A 106 -0.98 -4.03 -18.94
C PRO A 106 -1.12 -3.57 -20.39
N LEU A 107 -0.22 -4.06 -21.26
CA LEU A 107 -0.32 -3.78 -22.69
C LEU A 107 -1.58 -4.40 -23.32
N PRO A 108 -2.15 -3.76 -24.34
CA PRO A 108 -3.21 -4.36 -25.14
C PRO A 108 -2.78 -5.69 -25.76
N ARG A 109 -3.76 -6.59 -25.95
CA ARG A 109 -3.52 -7.89 -26.61
C ARG A 109 -3.10 -7.76 -28.07
N THR A 110 -3.37 -6.61 -28.71
CA THR A 110 -3.01 -6.30 -30.09
C THR A 110 -1.52 -6.13 -30.32
N VAL A 111 -0.74 -5.86 -29.27
CA VAL A 111 0.71 -5.68 -29.37
C VAL A 111 1.39 -7.02 -29.71
N GLY A 112 2.38 -7.00 -30.61
CA GLY A 112 3.16 -8.18 -30.98
C GLY A 112 3.95 -8.79 -29.81
N GLU A 113 4.21 -10.10 -29.89
CA GLU A 113 4.84 -10.86 -28.80
C GLU A 113 6.25 -10.36 -28.43
N ARG A 114 7.03 -9.92 -29.42
CA ARG A 114 8.38 -9.36 -29.19
C ARG A 114 8.33 -8.11 -28.29
N VAL A 115 7.45 -7.17 -28.60
CA VAL A 115 7.26 -5.93 -27.82
C VAL A 115 6.71 -6.25 -26.43
N ARG A 116 5.80 -7.22 -26.32
CA ARG A 116 5.24 -7.67 -25.04
C ARG A 116 6.33 -8.22 -24.11
N ASN A 117 7.25 -9.03 -24.63
CA ASN A 117 8.36 -9.59 -23.86
C ASN A 117 9.36 -8.52 -23.42
N GLU A 118 9.65 -7.54 -24.28
CA GLU A 118 10.49 -6.38 -23.93
C GLU A 118 9.84 -5.56 -22.79
N HIS A 119 8.56 -5.25 -22.93
CA HIS A 119 7.79 -4.52 -21.91
C HIS A 119 7.70 -5.28 -20.59
N LEU A 120 7.50 -6.61 -20.64
CA LEU A 120 7.46 -7.43 -19.43
C LEU A 120 8.76 -7.32 -18.62
N SER A 121 9.91 -7.33 -19.28
CA SER A 121 11.20 -7.16 -18.60
C SER A 121 11.29 -5.84 -17.84
N TRP A 122 10.76 -4.74 -18.41
CA TRP A 122 10.74 -3.45 -17.72
C TRP A 122 9.72 -3.40 -16.59
N MET A 123 8.57 -4.05 -16.76
CA MET A 123 7.55 -4.14 -15.72
C MET A 123 8.04 -4.94 -14.52
N GLN A 124 8.81 -6.01 -14.74
CA GLN A 124 9.46 -6.75 -13.66
C GLN A 124 10.49 -5.89 -12.91
N GLU A 125 11.26 -5.07 -13.64
CA GLU A 125 12.20 -4.12 -13.04
C GLU A 125 11.48 -3.00 -12.26
N ALA A 126 10.35 -2.51 -12.78
CA ALA A 126 9.51 -1.56 -12.06
C ALA A 126 8.95 -2.20 -10.77
N LYS A 127 8.40 -3.43 -10.85
CA LYS A 127 7.91 -4.19 -9.69
C LYS A 127 8.99 -4.39 -8.64
N GLU A 128 10.22 -4.68 -9.06
CA GLU A 128 11.39 -4.73 -8.19
C GLU A 128 11.61 -3.40 -7.45
N GLY A 129 11.56 -2.27 -8.16
CA GLY A 129 11.66 -0.94 -7.56
C GLY A 129 10.55 -0.65 -6.55
N PHE A 130 9.31 -1.08 -6.83
CA PHE A 130 8.19 -0.97 -5.90
C PHE A 130 8.32 -1.89 -4.68
N ALA A 131 8.99 -3.03 -4.81
CA ALA A 131 9.29 -3.96 -3.72
C ALA A 131 10.40 -3.44 -2.79
N HIS A 132 10.47 -2.11 -2.61
CA HIS A 132 11.37 -1.41 -1.72
C HIS A 132 10.58 -0.71 -0.61
N LYS A 133 11.04 -0.86 0.64
CA LYS A 133 10.34 -0.33 1.82
C LYS A 133 10.00 1.15 1.72
N HIS A 134 10.97 2.00 1.40
CA HIS A 134 10.74 3.45 1.31
C HIS A 134 9.69 3.85 0.26
N VAL A 135 9.60 3.12 -0.85
CA VAL A 135 8.57 3.38 -1.87
C VAL A 135 7.19 3.04 -1.32
N MET A 136 7.06 1.87 -0.68
CA MET A 136 5.80 1.46 -0.08
C MET A 136 5.35 2.42 1.04
N VAL A 137 6.29 2.84 1.90
CA VAL A 137 6.03 3.86 2.93
C VAL A 137 5.57 5.18 2.32
N ALA A 138 6.17 5.63 1.21
CA ALA A 138 5.75 6.86 0.54
C ALA A 138 4.32 6.74 -0.02
N ILE A 139 3.96 5.60 -0.61
CA ILE A 139 2.59 5.32 -1.08
C ILE A 139 1.59 5.29 0.08
N MET A 140 1.93 4.63 1.18
CA MET A 140 1.06 4.55 2.36
C MET A 140 0.93 5.91 3.07
N THR A 141 1.99 6.72 3.07
CA THR A 141 1.97 8.11 3.58
C THR A 141 1.08 8.99 2.71
N PHE A 142 1.14 8.85 1.39
CA PHE A 142 0.23 9.55 0.48
C PHE A 142 -1.25 9.23 0.75
N LEU A 143 -1.57 7.98 1.13
CA LEU A 143 -2.94 7.59 1.49
C LEU A 143 -3.40 8.03 2.89
N ALA A 144 -2.50 8.51 3.74
CA ALA A 144 -2.81 8.85 5.13
C ALA A 144 -4.01 9.81 5.26
N GLU A 145 -3.99 10.90 4.49
CA GLU A 145 -5.03 11.94 4.51
C GLU A 145 -6.32 11.49 3.80
N PRO A 146 -6.29 10.93 2.58
CA PRO A 146 -7.49 10.41 1.92
C PRO A 146 -8.27 9.37 2.73
N LEU A 147 -7.58 8.56 3.54
CA LEU A 147 -8.22 7.57 4.41
C LEU A 147 -8.90 8.18 5.64
N MET A 148 -8.47 9.37 6.08
CA MET A 148 -9.08 10.09 7.20
C MET A 148 -10.39 10.74 6.82
N ASP A 149 -10.45 11.36 5.64
CA ASP A 149 -11.63 12.07 5.16
C ASP A 149 -12.18 11.50 3.84
N ARG A 150 -12.89 10.38 3.97
CA ARG A 150 -13.47 9.66 2.83
C ARG A 150 -14.81 10.22 2.35
N HIS A 151 -15.30 11.28 2.97
CA HIS A 151 -16.57 11.88 2.54
C HIS A 151 -16.41 12.62 1.21
N GLU A 152 -15.19 13.03 0.89
CA GLU A 152 -14.87 13.66 -0.39
C GLU A 152 -14.67 12.64 -1.50
N GLU A 153 -15.36 12.84 -2.62
CA GLU A 153 -15.20 12.04 -3.84
C GLU A 153 -13.74 12.05 -4.34
N HIS A 154 -13.05 13.19 -4.18
CA HIS A 154 -11.63 13.32 -4.52
C HIS A 154 -10.77 12.29 -3.77
N ASN A 155 -10.93 12.20 -2.46
CA ASN A 155 -10.17 11.27 -1.62
C ASN A 155 -10.48 9.81 -1.95
N ASN A 156 -11.74 9.52 -2.25
CA ASN A 156 -12.16 8.21 -2.73
C ASN A 156 -11.47 7.84 -4.06
N ASN A 157 -11.33 8.79 -4.99
CA ASN A 157 -10.60 8.58 -6.25
C ASN A 157 -9.09 8.34 -6.01
N LEU A 158 -8.48 8.97 -5.00
CA LEU A 158 -7.08 8.72 -4.66
C LEU A 158 -6.87 7.32 -4.05
N ILE A 159 -7.80 6.86 -3.21
CA ILE A 159 -7.79 5.49 -2.67
C ILE A 159 -7.91 4.48 -3.82
N GLU A 160 -8.87 4.66 -4.71
CA GLU A 160 -9.07 3.79 -5.88
C GLU A 160 -7.83 3.76 -6.78
N LEU A 161 -7.18 4.91 -6.97
CA LEU A 161 -5.96 5.03 -7.75
C LEU A 161 -4.83 4.17 -7.16
N VAL A 162 -4.61 4.21 -5.84
CA VAL A 162 -3.57 3.40 -5.20
C VAL A 162 -3.93 1.92 -5.16
N LEU A 163 -5.20 1.57 -4.96
CA LEU A 163 -5.65 0.18 -5.07
C LEU A 163 -5.42 -0.36 -6.50
N THR A 164 -5.67 0.47 -7.52
CA THR A 164 -5.38 0.13 -8.92
C THR A 164 -3.89 -0.08 -9.14
N LEU A 165 -3.04 0.76 -8.53
CA LEU A 165 -1.59 0.57 -8.57
C LEU A 165 -1.19 -0.79 -7.96
N PHE A 166 -1.67 -1.12 -6.76
CA PHE A 166 -1.39 -2.41 -6.12
C PHE A 166 -1.85 -3.59 -6.97
N ARG A 167 -3.05 -3.49 -7.54
CA ARG A 167 -3.58 -4.48 -8.49
C ARG A 167 -2.66 -4.64 -9.70
N ASN A 168 -2.21 -3.55 -10.32
CA ASN A 168 -1.30 -3.59 -11.45
C ASN A 168 0.03 -4.26 -11.08
N LEU A 169 0.60 -3.94 -9.92
CA LEU A 169 1.87 -4.53 -9.46
C LEU A 169 1.76 -6.04 -9.20
N LEU A 170 0.64 -6.49 -8.63
CA LEU A 170 0.38 -7.91 -8.40
C LEU A 170 0.14 -8.69 -9.70
N LEU A 171 -0.38 -8.01 -10.74
CA LEU A 171 -0.64 -8.61 -12.05
C LEU A 171 0.66 -8.91 -12.83
N ILE A 172 1.71 -8.12 -12.60
CA ILE A 172 3.02 -8.31 -13.25
C ILE A 172 3.57 -9.70 -12.90
N PRO A 173 3.78 -10.59 -13.89
CA PRO A 173 4.27 -11.93 -13.64
C PRO A 173 5.76 -11.91 -13.31
N ASP A 174 6.17 -12.89 -12.52
CA ASP A 174 7.56 -13.06 -12.08
C ASP A 174 8.44 -13.54 -13.24
N GLY A 175 9.75 -13.37 -13.10
CA GLY A 175 10.74 -13.84 -14.07
C GLY A 175 10.76 -15.36 -14.14
N ASN A 176 11.02 -15.91 -15.33
CA ASN A 176 11.29 -17.34 -15.44
C ASN A 176 12.63 -17.65 -14.76
N PRO A 177 12.69 -18.65 -13.86
CA PRO A 177 13.95 -19.03 -13.23
C PRO A 177 14.93 -19.49 -14.32
N SER A 178 16.06 -18.80 -14.46
CA SER A 178 17.07 -19.21 -15.43
C SER A 178 17.73 -20.52 -14.98
N PRO A 179 17.88 -21.53 -15.86
CA PRO A 179 18.54 -22.80 -15.52
C PRO A 179 20.04 -22.63 -15.20
N THR A 180 20.63 -21.48 -15.55
CA THR A 180 22.03 -21.14 -15.26
C THR A 180 22.20 -20.17 -14.10
N ALA A 181 21.10 -19.61 -13.58
CA ALA A 181 21.15 -18.75 -12.40
C ALA A 181 21.15 -19.62 -11.14
N SER A 182 21.94 -19.22 -10.13
CA SER A 182 21.86 -19.80 -8.79
C SER A 182 20.44 -19.72 -8.23
N SER A 183 20.16 -20.43 -7.14
CA SER A 183 18.90 -20.44 -6.37
C SER A 183 18.47 -19.06 -5.80
N THR A 184 19.03 -17.98 -6.31
CA THR A 184 18.90 -16.58 -5.92
C THR A 184 18.41 -15.72 -7.09
N ASP A 185 17.70 -16.31 -8.06
CA ASP A 185 17.05 -15.54 -9.12
C ASP A 185 15.93 -14.72 -8.50
N TYR A 186 16.30 -13.55 -8.00
CA TYR A 186 15.43 -12.69 -7.19
C TYR A 186 14.19 -12.25 -7.98
N ARG A 187 14.24 -12.31 -9.32
CA ARG A 187 13.13 -11.98 -10.22
C ARG A 187 12.06 -13.06 -10.26
N ALA A 188 12.42 -14.31 -9.94
CA ALA A 188 11.50 -15.44 -9.87
C ALA A 188 10.59 -15.41 -8.63
N HIS A 189 10.90 -14.55 -7.64
CA HIS A 189 10.16 -14.42 -6.38
C HIS A 189 9.66 -12.98 -6.12
N LEU A 190 9.40 -12.20 -7.18
CA LEU A 190 8.95 -10.81 -7.03
C LEU A 190 7.56 -10.74 -6.41
N HIS A 191 6.69 -11.71 -6.68
CA HIS A 191 5.36 -11.78 -6.09
C HIS A 191 5.45 -11.95 -4.57
N ASP A 192 6.18 -12.97 -4.10
CA ASP A 192 6.33 -13.24 -2.66
C ASP A 192 6.95 -12.06 -1.92
N ARG A 193 7.98 -11.42 -2.50
CA ARG A 193 8.61 -10.22 -1.94
C ARG A 193 7.63 -9.07 -1.79
N LEU A 194 6.78 -8.84 -2.81
CA LEU A 194 5.77 -7.80 -2.77
C LEU A 194 4.69 -8.10 -1.72
N VAL A 195 4.25 -9.35 -1.61
CA VAL A 195 3.27 -9.80 -0.60
C VAL A 195 3.81 -9.63 0.82
N LEU A 196 5.07 -10.02 1.06
CA LEU A 196 5.74 -9.80 2.34
C LEU A 196 5.87 -8.32 2.68
N LEU A 197 6.17 -7.47 1.69
CA LEU A 197 6.23 -6.02 1.87
C LEU A 197 4.85 -5.41 2.15
N PHE A 198 3.80 -5.91 1.49
CA PHE A 198 2.42 -5.51 1.76
C PHE A 198 2.02 -5.82 3.21
N HIS A 199 2.49 -6.95 3.74
CA HIS A 199 2.31 -7.27 5.15
C HIS A 199 3.08 -6.32 6.06
N SER A 200 4.39 -6.11 5.82
CA SER A 200 5.24 -5.32 6.71
C SER A 200 4.88 -3.83 6.76
N GLU A 201 4.28 -3.30 5.69
CA GLU A 201 3.90 -1.89 5.57
C GLU A 201 2.37 -1.66 5.65
N ASP A 202 1.64 -2.52 6.35
CA ASP A 202 0.21 -2.34 6.68
C ASP A 202 -0.77 -2.26 5.49
N VAL A 203 -0.39 -2.74 4.31
CA VAL A 203 -1.28 -2.76 3.13
C VAL A 203 -2.48 -3.69 3.36
N PHE A 204 -2.30 -4.82 4.07
CA PHE A 204 -3.42 -5.69 4.42
C PHE A 204 -4.40 -5.03 5.39
N SER A 205 -3.90 -4.25 6.35
CA SER A 205 -4.72 -3.44 7.26
C SER A 205 -5.56 -2.42 6.48
N LEU A 206 -4.98 -1.80 5.46
CA LEU A 206 -5.69 -0.93 4.53
C LEU A 206 -6.78 -1.68 3.76
N LEU A 207 -6.48 -2.84 3.16
CA LEU A 207 -7.47 -3.64 2.43
C LEU A 207 -8.64 -4.07 3.32
N MET A 208 -8.36 -4.48 4.56
CA MET A 208 -9.40 -4.78 5.55
C MET A 208 -10.23 -3.55 5.90
N LEU A 209 -9.61 -2.39 6.14
CA LEU A 209 -10.31 -1.16 6.44
C LEU A 209 -11.24 -0.75 5.29
N VAL A 210 -10.75 -0.82 4.05
CA VAL A 210 -11.55 -0.56 2.85
C VAL A 210 -12.72 -1.56 2.82
N GLY A 211 -12.45 -2.86 2.93
CA GLY A 211 -13.47 -3.92 2.92
C GLY A 211 -14.58 -3.75 3.96
N GLN A 212 -14.23 -3.42 5.21
CA GLN A 212 -15.19 -3.20 6.30
C GLN A 212 -16.08 -1.97 6.11
N THR A 213 -15.69 -1.07 5.23
CA THR A 213 -16.34 0.22 5.05
C THR A 213 -16.95 0.38 3.66
N MET A 214 -17.00 -0.73 2.92
CA MET A 214 -17.75 -0.85 1.68
C MET A 214 -19.24 -0.81 1.96
N ASP A 215 -19.94 0.00 1.18
CA ASP A 215 -21.40 0.11 1.16
C ASP A 215 -21.93 -0.16 -0.26
N SER A 216 -23.25 -0.19 -0.42
CA SER A 216 -23.89 -0.49 -1.70
C SER A 216 -23.63 0.58 -2.79
N SER A 217 -23.13 1.75 -2.40
CA SER A 217 -22.70 2.85 -3.28
C SER A 217 -21.26 2.72 -3.79
N SER A 218 -20.38 1.99 -3.09
CA SER A 218 -18.96 1.82 -3.43
C SER A 218 -18.66 0.54 -4.24
N ARG A 219 -19.58 0.16 -5.16
CA ARG A 219 -19.47 -1.10 -5.93
C ARG A 219 -18.20 -1.22 -6.78
N GLY A 220 -17.64 -0.10 -7.24
CA GLY A 220 -16.41 -0.08 -8.04
C GLY A 220 -15.22 -0.69 -7.29
N TRP A 221 -15.12 -0.40 -5.98
CA TRP A 221 -14.04 -0.91 -5.14
C TRP A 221 -14.18 -2.39 -4.84
N ASN A 222 -15.40 -2.92 -4.82
CA ASN A 222 -15.66 -4.31 -4.45
C ASN A 222 -14.95 -5.28 -5.40
N LEU A 223 -15.03 -5.01 -6.71
CA LEU A 223 -14.36 -5.83 -7.72
C LEU A 223 -12.85 -5.63 -7.69
N LEU A 224 -12.38 -4.39 -7.46
CA LEU A 224 -10.96 -4.10 -7.38
C LEU A 224 -10.29 -4.79 -6.19
N VAL A 225 -10.89 -4.72 -5.00
CA VAL A 225 -10.39 -5.40 -3.80
C VAL A 225 -10.46 -6.92 -3.98
N LEU A 226 -11.54 -7.44 -4.59
CA LEU A 226 -11.64 -8.87 -4.89
C LEU A 226 -10.54 -9.33 -5.85
N GLU A 227 -10.23 -8.54 -6.88
CA GLU A 227 -9.14 -8.84 -7.81
C GLU A 227 -7.77 -8.80 -7.11
N ILE A 228 -7.54 -7.83 -6.21
CA ILE A 228 -6.33 -7.77 -5.38
C ILE A 228 -6.22 -9.04 -4.52
N LEU A 229 -7.29 -9.42 -3.82
CA LEU A 229 -7.31 -10.63 -2.98
C LEU A 229 -7.07 -11.90 -3.80
N HIS A 230 -7.69 -12.00 -4.99
CA HIS A 230 -7.44 -13.10 -5.91
C HIS A 230 -5.96 -13.15 -6.32
N LEU A 231 -5.39 -12.01 -6.71
CA LEU A 231 -3.99 -11.93 -7.13
C LEU A 231 -3.02 -12.23 -5.99
N LEU A 232 -3.31 -11.80 -4.76
CA LEU A 232 -2.50 -12.11 -3.56
C LEU A 232 -2.45 -13.61 -3.25
N LEU A 233 -3.55 -14.32 -3.51
CA LEU A 233 -3.71 -15.73 -3.16
C LEU A 233 -3.62 -16.67 -4.36
N ARG A 234 -3.29 -16.16 -5.54
CA ARG A 234 -3.42 -16.89 -6.83
C ARG A 234 -2.59 -18.17 -6.92
N TRP A 235 -1.55 -18.29 -6.11
CA TRP A 235 -0.64 -19.45 -6.08
C TRP A 235 -0.86 -20.35 -4.86
N GLU A 236 -1.81 -20.00 -3.99
CA GLU A 236 -2.11 -20.72 -2.78
C GLU A 236 -3.44 -21.45 -2.87
N THR A 237 -3.53 -22.59 -2.19
CA THR A 237 -4.80 -23.29 -1.98
C THR A 237 -5.29 -23.06 -0.55
N PRO A 238 -6.61 -23.04 -0.30
CA PRO A 238 -7.12 -22.92 1.07
C PRO A 238 -6.54 -23.97 2.03
N GLN A 239 -6.33 -25.19 1.54
CA GLN A 239 -5.74 -26.28 2.31
C GLN A 239 -4.26 -26.04 2.63
N SER A 240 -3.49 -25.48 1.69
CA SER A 240 -2.10 -25.07 1.91
C SER A 240 -2.03 -24.05 3.05
N ILE A 241 -2.80 -22.95 2.92
CA ILE A 241 -2.85 -21.88 3.91
C ILE A 241 -3.25 -22.44 5.29
N TRP A 242 -4.31 -23.24 5.35
CA TRP A 242 -4.75 -23.87 6.59
C TRP A 242 -3.67 -24.78 7.20
N GLY A 243 -3.00 -25.58 6.37
CA GLY A 243 -1.90 -26.44 6.82
C GLY A 243 -0.73 -25.64 7.40
N HIS A 244 -0.36 -24.52 6.76
CA HIS A 244 0.66 -23.61 7.28
C HIS A 244 0.22 -22.94 8.59
N TYR A 245 -1.02 -22.48 8.68
CA TYR A 245 -1.60 -21.91 9.90
C TYR A 245 -1.57 -22.92 11.06
N MET A 246 -2.07 -24.14 10.84
CA MET A 246 -2.07 -25.19 11.87
C MET A 246 -0.66 -25.57 12.31
N LYS A 247 0.31 -25.64 11.38
CA LYS A 247 1.73 -25.88 11.73
C LYS A 247 2.31 -24.75 12.58
N ALA A 248 2.06 -23.50 12.20
CA ALA A 248 2.51 -22.34 12.98
C ALA A 248 1.87 -22.33 14.38
N HIS A 249 0.57 -22.57 14.46
CA HIS A 249 -0.19 -22.59 15.72
C HIS A 249 0.23 -23.76 16.63
N THR A 250 0.44 -24.96 16.09
CA THR A 250 0.94 -26.10 16.87
C THR A 250 2.39 -25.94 17.31
N THR A 251 3.21 -25.23 16.53
CA THR A 251 4.58 -24.88 16.92
C THR A 251 4.60 -23.84 18.03
N ALA A 252 3.73 -22.83 17.96
CA ALA A 252 3.54 -21.85 19.03
C ALA A 252 3.03 -22.53 20.31
N MET A 253 1.99 -23.35 20.22
CA MET A 253 1.45 -24.10 21.35
C MET A 253 2.47 -25.08 21.96
N ARG A 254 3.35 -25.69 21.15
CA ARG A 254 4.47 -26.51 21.67
C ARG A 254 5.57 -25.68 22.32
N ALA A 255 5.79 -24.44 21.89
CA ALA A 255 6.74 -23.53 22.54
C ALA A 255 6.19 -23.03 23.89
N ASP A 256 4.88 -22.78 23.95
CA ASP A 256 4.18 -22.41 25.19
C ASP A 256 4.14 -23.58 26.18
N LEU A 257 3.85 -24.81 25.73
CA LEU A 257 3.91 -26.04 26.56
C LEU A 257 5.29 -26.37 27.14
N VAL A 258 6.38 -25.88 26.52
CA VAL A 258 7.76 -26.02 27.06
C VAL A 258 8.07 -24.89 28.06
N GLY A 259 7.32 -23.79 28.02
CA GLY A 259 7.37 -22.70 29.00
C GLY A 259 6.35 -22.82 30.15
N GLU A 260 5.43 -23.78 30.08
CA GLU A 260 4.30 -23.96 31.01
C GLU A 260 4.63 -24.80 32.26
N ASP A 261 5.80 -25.42 32.37
CA ASP A 261 6.23 -26.12 33.61
C ASP A 261 6.49 -25.16 34.80
N GLU A 262 6.32 -23.84 34.63
CA GLU A 262 6.48 -22.85 35.72
C GLU A 262 5.29 -21.90 35.95
N ARG A 263 4.15 -22.00 35.25
CA ARG A 263 3.06 -21.02 35.40
C ARG A 263 1.66 -21.61 35.34
N ASP A 264 1.35 -22.48 36.30
CA ASP A 264 -0.03 -22.74 36.70
C ASP A 264 -0.48 -21.66 37.68
N GLY A 265 -1.25 -20.70 37.18
CA GLY A 265 -1.94 -19.69 37.97
C GLY A 265 -1.95 -18.34 37.27
N ASP A 266 -3.01 -18.08 36.49
CA ASP A 266 -3.76 -16.81 36.49
C ASP A 266 -4.48 -16.59 35.15
N GLU A 267 -5.64 -17.23 34.97
CA GLU A 267 -6.59 -16.92 33.88
C GLU A 267 -7.21 -15.51 33.98
N ALA A 268 -6.84 -14.72 35.01
CA ALA A 268 -7.15 -13.30 35.13
C ALA A 268 -6.02 -12.37 34.64
N GLU A 269 -4.80 -12.89 34.47
CA GLU A 269 -3.67 -12.14 33.93
C GLU A 269 -3.71 -12.03 32.40
N ASP A 270 -4.47 -12.86 31.68
CA ASP A 270 -4.49 -12.80 30.21
C ASP A 270 -5.21 -11.57 29.65
N GLU A 271 -6.23 -11.04 30.33
CA GLU A 271 -6.87 -9.77 29.94
C GLU A 271 -6.00 -8.56 30.29
N GLU A 272 -5.29 -8.60 31.43
CA GLU A 272 -4.38 -7.53 31.84
C GLU A 272 -3.07 -7.57 31.04
N ALA A 273 -2.58 -8.76 30.64
CA ALA A 273 -1.42 -8.96 29.76
C ALA A 273 -1.75 -8.64 28.30
N GLU A 274 -2.99 -8.85 27.82
CA GLU A 274 -3.43 -8.38 26.50
C GLU A 274 -3.58 -6.86 26.49
N GLU A 275 -4.09 -6.26 27.56
CA GLU A 275 -4.17 -4.81 27.72
C GLU A 275 -2.78 -4.19 27.96
N GLU A 276 -1.87 -4.87 28.66
CA GLU A 276 -0.45 -4.50 28.76
C GLU A 276 0.28 -4.70 27.44
N ARG A 277 -0.04 -5.70 26.61
CA ARG A 277 0.48 -5.84 25.24
C ARG A 277 -0.03 -4.71 24.35
N ARG A 278 -1.31 -4.33 24.47
CA ARG A 278 -1.89 -3.15 23.79
C ARG A 278 -1.24 -1.85 24.27
N GLN A 279 -1.03 -1.69 25.58
CA GLN A 279 -0.36 -0.54 26.17
C GLN A 279 1.16 -0.55 25.94
N ALA A 280 1.79 -1.70 25.77
CA ALA A 280 3.19 -1.87 25.41
C ALA A 280 3.40 -1.56 23.93
N VAL A 281 2.45 -1.89 23.04
CA VAL A 281 2.45 -1.40 21.66
C VAL A 281 2.35 0.13 21.63
N VAL A 282 1.50 0.72 22.47
CA VAL A 282 1.35 2.18 22.62
C VAL A 282 2.56 2.87 23.28
N ARG A 283 3.19 2.25 24.29
CA ARG A 283 4.42 2.74 24.94
C ARG A 283 5.65 2.56 24.07
N LYS A 284 5.74 1.47 23.30
CA LYS A 284 6.82 1.23 22.35
C LYS A 284 6.69 2.18 21.15
N MET A 285 5.45 2.58 20.79
CA MET A 285 5.17 3.71 19.90
C MET A 285 5.62 5.08 20.47
N SER A 286 5.57 5.28 21.79
CA SER A 286 5.97 6.57 22.40
C SER A 286 7.46 6.68 22.74
N GLN A 287 8.16 5.55 22.90
CA GLN A 287 9.60 5.52 23.24
C GLN A 287 10.55 5.56 22.03
N LEU A 288 10.04 5.52 20.79
CA LEU A 288 10.86 5.56 19.57
C LEU A 288 11.20 6.98 19.09
N THR A 289 10.92 8.02 19.88
CA THR A 289 11.29 9.41 19.59
C THR A 289 12.66 9.76 20.15
N THR A 290 13.74 9.37 19.49
CA THR A 290 14.99 10.16 19.51
C THR A 290 15.81 9.89 18.26
N ALA A 291 15.97 10.94 17.46
CA ALA A 291 16.63 10.98 16.16
C ALA A 291 18.09 10.51 16.19
N SER A 292 18.54 9.91 15.09
CA SER A 292 19.60 10.45 14.20
C SER A 292 20.22 9.36 13.31
N ARG A 293 20.40 9.73 12.03
CA ARG A 293 21.19 9.08 10.96
C ARG A 293 20.57 7.81 10.37
N LEU A 294 20.29 7.88 9.06
CA LEU A 294 20.92 7.08 7.99
C LEU A 294 20.13 7.30 6.69
N GLN A 295 20.65 8.20 5.85
CA GLN A 295 20.78 7.88 4.43
C GLN A 295 21.96 6.92 4.39
N GLU A 296 21.66 5.67 4.08
CA GLU A 296 22.60 4.67 3.60
C GLU A 296 21.77 3.68 2.77
N GLN A 297 22.35 3.22 1.66
CA GLN A 297 21.92 2.10 0.82
C GLN A 297 21.05 2.42 -0.40
N PHE A 298 21.68 3.00 -1.42
CA PHE A 298 21.40 2.66 -2.81
C PHE A 298 22.67 2.21 -3.53
N ARG A 299 23.07 0.94 -3.33
CA ARG A 299 23.59 0.01 -4.36
C ARG A 299 24.11 -1.28 -3.71
N ASP A 300 23.48 -2.39 -4.05
CA ASP A 300 24.05 -3.47 -4.87
C ASP A 300 23.21 -4.74 -4.64
N GLY A 301 23.02 -5.52 -5.70
CA GLY A 301 22.11 -6.68 -5.77
C GLY A 301 22.57 -7.91 -4.97
N ARG A 302 23.05 -7.72 -3.74
CA ARG A 302 23.35 -8.81 -2.80
C ARG A 302 22.86 -8.48 -1.41
N GLN A 303 21.85 -9.23 -1.03
CA GLN A 303 21.29 -9.41 0.29
C GLN A 303 22.40 -9.57 1.35
N ARG A 304 22.52 -8.63 2.27
CA ARG A 304 23.10 -8.85 3.60
C ARG A 304 22.21 -8.24 4.67
N VAL A 305 21.70 -9.13 5.50
CA VAL A 305 20.94 -8.87 6.72
C VAL A 305 21.79 -8.05 7.68
N LEU A 306 21.25 -6.96 8.24
CA LEU A 306 21.41 -6.60 9.65
C LEU A 306 20.42 -5.51 10.09
N ASN A 307 19.80 -5.79 11.23
CA ASN A 307 18.82 -4.98 11.94
C ASN A 307 19.39 -3.62 12.39
N LYS A 308 18.69 -2.52 12.05
CA LYS A 308 18.08 -1.52 12.95
C LYS A 308 17.99 -0.12 12.30
N SER A 309 16.91 0.59 12.69
CA SER A 309 16.68 2.04 12.56
C SER A 309 16.20 2.58 11.21
N VAL A 310 14.93 2.29 10.86
CA VAL A 310 14.06 3.26 10.16
C VAL A 310 12.68 3.16 10.81
N HIS A 311 12.46 3.91 11.89
CA HIS A 311 11.17 3.92 12.61
C HIS A 311 10.54 5.31 12.80
N GLU A 312 10.99 6.34 12.07
CA GLU A 312 10.45 7.70 12.26
C GLU A 312 9.35 8.11 11.26
N VAL A 313 9.01 7.33 10.22
CA VAL A 313 7.89 7.67 9.30
C VAL A 313 6.66 6.76 9.48
N THR A 314 6.80 5.59 10.09
CA THR A 314 5.69 4.65 10.28
C THR A 314 5.20 4.60 11.74
N ASN A 315 4.90 5.77 12.31
CA ASN A 315 3.83 5.84 13.31
C ASN A 315 2.50 5.71 12.56
N SER A 316 2.16 4.46 12.23
CA SER A 316 1.02 4.02 11.41
C SER A 316 -0.13 5.01 11.55
N VAL A 317 -0.25 5.88 10.55
CA VAL A 317 -1.36 6.83 10.42
C VAL A 317 -2.65 6.02 10.45
N LEU A 318 -2.64 4.82 9.86
CA LEU A 318 -3.68 3.79 9.95
C LEU A 318 -3.98 3.34 11.39
N GLY A 319 -2.97 3.07 12.22
CA GLY A 319 -3.17 2.79 13.65
C GLY A 319 -3.91 3.93 14.37
N ARG A 320 -3.49 5.18 14.16
CA ARG A 320 -4.17 6.38 14.70
C ARG A 320 -5.59 6.57 14.15
N ILE A 321 -5.83 6.18 12.89
CA ILE A 321 -7.14 6.22 12.23
C ILE A 321 -8.08 5.13 12.77
N ILE A 322 -7.60 3.89 12.90
CA ILE A 322 -8.33 2.75 13.46
C ILE A 322 -8.73 3.06 14.90
N GLU A 323 -7.82 3.63 15.67
CA GLU A 323 -8.03 4.09 17.04
C GLU A 323 -9.11 5.19 17.14
N LYS A 324 -9.03 6.23 16.31
CA LYS A 324 -10.05 7.31 16.23
C LYS A 324 -11.42 6.76 15.80
N LYS A 325 -11.46 5.83 14.84
CA LYS A 325 -12.70 5.26 14.31
C LYS A 325 -13.35 4.28 15.30
N LYS A 326 -12.57 3.45 16.01
CA LYS A 326 -13.05 2.64 17.15
C LYS A 326 -13.71 3.51 18.21
N ARG A 327 -13.09 4.63 18.61
CA ARG A 327 -13.66 5.59 19.57
C ARG A 327 -14.95 6.26 19.04
N GLY A 328 -15.01 6.56 17.74
CA GLY A 328 -16.20 7.10 17.09
C GLY A 328 -17.39 6.12 17.05
N ILE A 329 -17.14 4.86 16.68
CA ILE A 329 -18.14 3.79 16.63
C ILE A 329 -18.66 3.46 18.03
N ALA A 330 -17.78 3.38 19.04
CA ALA A 330 -18.17 3.17 20.44
C ALA A 330 -19.04 4.32 20.99
N ARG A 331 -18.75 5.57 20.63
CA ARG A 331 -19.59 6.74 20.99
C ARG A 331 -20.96 6.69 20.31
N SER A 332 -21.02 6.31 19.03
CA SER A 332 -22.28 6.17 18.27
C SER A 332 -23.17 5.06 18.85
N HIS A 333 -22.62 3.87 19.12
CA HIS A 333 -23.33 2.76 19.75
C HIS A 333 -23.79 3.10 21.18
N GLY A 334 -22.94 3.78 21.96
CA GLY A 334 -23.31 4.27 23.30
C GLY A 334 -24.44 5.30 23.29
N ILE A 335 -24.51 6.18 22.27
CA ILE A 335 -25.59 7.14 22.10
C ILE A 335 -26.89 6.44 21.66
N GLN A 336 -26.82 5.44 20.77
CA GLN A 336 -27.99 4.63 20.40
C GLN A 336 -28.54 3.83 21.58
N LEU A 337 -27.68 3.16 22.36
CA LEU A 337 -28.07 2.44 23.57
C LEU A 337 -28.69 3.37 24.63
N LYS A 338 -28.16 4.59 24.80
CA LYS A 338 -28.77 5.61 25.68
C LYS A 338 -30.12 6.10 25.16
N LYS A 339 -30.29 6.28 23.84
CA LYS A 339 -31.59 6.63 23.23
C LYS A 339 -32.61 5.51 23.46
N ILE A 340 -32.24 4.25 23.19
CA ILE A 340 -33.09 3.06 23.38
C ILE A 340 -33.47 2.89 24.86
N LYS A 341 -32.52 3.06 25.79
CA LYS A 341 -32.82 3.03 27.24
C LYS A 341 -33.74 4.17 27.66
N LYS A 342 -33.61 5.38 27.06
CA LYS A 342 -34.47 6.54 27.36
C LYS A 342 -35.89 6.41 26.79
N THR A 343 -36.06 5.76 25.64
CA THR A 343 -37.40 5.38 25.12
C THR A 343 -38.02 4.23 25.91
N ALA A 344 -37.23 3.25 26.36
CA ALA A 344 -37.71 2.16 27.20
C ALA A 344 -38.16 2.64 28.60
N THR A 345 -37.42 3.58 29.22
CA THR A 345 -37.83 4.18 30.51
C THR A 345 -39.06 5.08 30.36
N ARG A 346 -39.22 5.80 29.25
CA ARG A 346 -40.46 6.56 28.95
C ARG A 346 -41.67 5.66 28.77
N HIS A 347 -41.52 4.52 28.08
CA HIS A 347 -42.62 3.54 27.96
C HIS A 347 -42.93 2.90 29.32
N SER A 348 -41.92 2.58 30.14
CA SER A 348 -42.14 2.05 31.49
C SER A 348 -42.85 3.06 32.41
N SER A 349 -42.53 4.36 32.34
CA SER A 349 -43.22 5.39 33.12
C SER A 349 -44.66 5.65 32.65
N LEU A 350 -44.92 5.55 31.33
CA LEU A 350 -46.27 5.64 30.77
C LEU A 350 -47.14 4.45 31.18
N VAL A 351 -46.59 3.24 31.14
CA VAL A 351 -47.28 2.02 31.61
C VAL A 351 -47.55 2.09 33.11
N ARG A 352 -46.62 2.62 33.91
CA ARG A 352 -46.83 2.82 35.35
C ARG A 352 -47.91 3.86 35.65
N HIS A 353 -47.93 4.98 34.92
CA HIS A 353 -48.99 5.98 35.06
C HIS A 353 -50.37 5.47 34.65
N VAL A 354 -50.45 4.64 33.60
CA VAL A 354 -51.73 4.02 33.18
C VAL A 354 -52.20 3.02 34.23
N VAL A 355 -51.30 2.20 34.79
CA VAL A 355 -51.64 1.24 35.86
C VAL A 355 -52.09 1.97 37.14
N ASP A 356 -51.41 3.03 37.54
CA ASP A 356 -51.77 3.81 38.74
C ASP A 356 -53.10 4.59 38.56
N SER A 357 -53.43 4.98 37.31
CA SER A 357 -54.71 5.63 36.98
C SER A 357 -55.90 4.68 37.04
N PHE A 358 -55.68 3.38 36.79
CA PHE A 358 -56.73 2.34 36.88
C PHE A 358 -56.96 1.86 38.32
N THR A 359 -55.99 2.00 39.22
CA THR A 359 -56.15 1.63 40.64
C THR A 359 -56.89 2.67 41.51
N LEU A 360 -57.15 3.88 41.00
CA LEU A 360 -57.85 4.94 41.73
C LEU A 360 -59.33 5.10 41.36
N LEU A 361 -59.87 4.23 40.50
CA LEU A 361 -61.28 4.22 40.06
C LEU A 361 -62.01 2.90 40.37
N GLY A 362 -61.48 2.08 41.29
CA GLY A 362 -62.11 0.85 41.79
C GLY A 362 -62.69 1.01 43.17
#